data_AF-A0A1G7NX36-F1
#
_entry.id   AF-A0A1G7NX36-F1
#
_cell.length_a   1.000
_cell.length_b   1.000
_cell.length_c   1.000
_cell.angle_alpha   90.00
_cell.angle_beta   90.00
_cell.angle_gamma   90.00
#
_symmetry.space_group_name_H-M   'P 1'
#
loop_
_entity.id
_entity.type
_entity.pdbx_description
1 polymer ?
#
loop_
_entity_poly.entity_id
_entity_poly.type
_entity_poly.pdbx_seq_one_letter_code
_entity_poly.pdbx_strand_id
1 'polypeptide(L)'
;MIPKRAALVSAAALVLGAVAVPPATAAPFGLVGWATQAGGTTGGGNATPITVTTASAFTDAAKASGAAVIRVSGTISLPSMTKIASDKTIEGVGSGSTITGQGLNISNASNVIVRNLNFRNWGDDAINVQYSTRVWIDHNTFSNGYDGALDVKRASDYVTVSWNKFTSHNKTMLLGHSDDNGSEDRGKLRVTYHHNWFDGTQQRHPRVRFGNPVHVYNNYYGGVTSYGVASTVEAGVLVEGNFFENTRDPFHRGEGSSAGGSLVARNNHFVNSGSGDQGGSVKSPPYSYQLDSASTVKSVVTAGAGAGRG
;
A
#
# COMPACT_ATOMS: atom_id res chain seq x y z
N MET A 1 22.81 -34.34 74.26
CA MET A 1 21.41 -34.32 73.78
C MET A 1 21.30 -33.17 72.76
N ILE A 2 21.23 -33.55 71.48
CA ILE A 2 20.89 -32.81 70.24
C ILE A 2 20.93 -31.26 70.26
N PRO A 3 21.83 -30.57 69.51
CA PRO A 3 21.62 -29.18 69.15
C PRO A 3 20.62 -29.07 67.97
N LYS A 4 19.58 -28.26 68.15
CA LYS A 4 18.56 -27.92 67.14
C LYS A 4 19.22 -27.20 65.95
N ARG A 5 19.05 -27.73 64.73
CA ARG A 5 19.38 -27.02 63.49
C ARG A 5 18.26 -26.02 63.18
N ALA A 6 18.58 -24.73 63.17
CA ALA A 6 17.72 -23.70 62.59
C ALA A 6 17.90 -23.72 61.06
N ALA A 7 16.82 -23.93 60.32
CA ALA A 7 16.81 -23.83 58.87
C ALA A 7 16.72 -22.35 58.47
N LEU A 8 17.76 -21.81 57.83
CA LEU A 8 17.67 -20.54 57.11
C LEU A 8 16.91 -20.77 55.80
N VAL A 9 15.77 -20.13 55.65
CA VAL A 9 15.06 -20.01 54.38
C VAL A 9 15.59 -18.74 53.69
N SER A 10 16.42 -18.90 52.66
CA SER A 10 16.79 -17.80 51.78
C SER A 10 15.66 -17.54 50.79
N ALA A 11 14.98 -16.40 50.93
CA ALA A 11 14.08 -15.90 49.92
C ALA A 11 14.89 -15.31 48.76
N ALA A 12 14.89 -15.99 47.61
CA ALA A 12 15.44 -15.45 46.37
C ALA A 12 14.44 -14.43 45.79
N ALA A 13 14.79 -13.14 45.85
CA ALA A 13 14.03 -12.09 45.19
C ALA A 13 14.25 -12.20 43.67
N LEU A 14 13.19 -12.56 42.95
CA LEU A 14 13.19 -12.59 41.49
C LEU A 14 13.06 -11.14 40.99
N VAL A 15 14.17 -10.53 40.58
CA VAL A 15 14.15 -9.22 39.91
C VAL A 15 13.70 -9.45 38.46
N LEU A 16 12.41 -9.20 38.20
CA LEU A 16 11.88 -9.07 36.84
C LEU A 16 12.43 -7.78 36.24
N GLY A 17 13.54 -7.90 35.49
CA GLY A 17 14.03 -6.80 34.66
C GLY A 17 13.00 -6.47 33.59
N ALA A 18 12.41 -5.27 33.65
CA ALA A 18 11.61 -4.74 32.55
C ALA A 18 12.50 -4.65 31.31
N VAL A 19 12.24 -5.49 30.31
CA VAL A 19 12.86 -5.36 28.99
C VAL A 19 12.32 -4.06 28.39
N ALA A 20 13.14 -3.01 28.40
CA ALA A 20 12.82 -1.77 27.71
C ALA A 20 12.70 -2.10 26.21
N VAL A 21 11.48 -2.04 25.68
CA VAL A 21 11.24 -2.06 24.24
C VAL A 21 11.94 -0.81 23.69
N PRO A 22 12.91 -0.95 22.77
CA PRO A 22 13.52 0.23 22.17
C PRO A 22 12.42 1.09 21.55
N PRO A 23 12.48 2.43 21.67
CA PRO A 23 11.52 3.29 21.00
C PRO A 23 11.52 2.92 19.52
N ALA A 24 10.34 2.74 18.95
CA ALA A 24 10.19 2.48 17.52
C ALA A 24 11.01 3.54 16.79
N THR A 25 12.07 3.12 16.10
CA THR A 25 12.82 3.99 15.20
C THR A 25 11.81 4.60 14.24
N ALA A 26 11.79 5.94 14.11
CA ALA A 26 10.88 6.62 13.20
C ALA A 26 10.91 5.91 11.84
N ALA A 27 9.74 5.48 11.37
CA ALA A 27 9.68 4.60 10.22
C ALA A 27 10.23 5.34 8.98
N PRO A 28 11.03 4.68 8.13
CA PRO A 28 11.58 5.33 6.95
C PRO A 28 10.45 5.60 5.94
N PHE A 29 10.07 6.87 5.77
CA PHE A 29 9.07 7.31 4.79
C PHE A 29 9.64 7.51 3.38
N GLY A 30 10.91 7.15 3.15
CA GLY A 30 11.53 7.20 1.84
C GLY A 30 10.91 6.18 0.88
N LEU A 31 10.94 6.49 -0.41
CA LEU A 31 10.51 5.57 -1.46
C LEU A 31 11.37 4.29 -1.43
N VAL A 32 10.71 3.15 -1.24
CA VAL A 32 11.29 1.80 -1.37
C VAL A 32 10.44 1.01 -2.37
N GLY A 33 11.05 0.05 -3.06
CA GLY A 33 10.31 -0.87 -3.93
C GLY A 33 10.43 -0.56 -5.41
N TRP A 34 9.48 -1.07 -6.19
CA TRP A 34 9.58 -1.10 -7.64
C TRP A 34 9.63 0.28 -8.30
N ALA A 35 9.06 1.32 -7.70
CA ALA A 35 9.18 2.69 -8.21
C ALA A 35 10.59 3.30 -8.03
N THR A 36 11.52 2.66 -7.30
CA THR A 36 12.95 3.03 -7.31
C THR A 36 13.67 2.57 -8.57
N GLN A 37 13.09 1.64 -9.32
CA GLN A 37 13.72 0.99 -10.47
C GLN A 37 13.46 1.81 -11.75
N ALA A 38 14.07 1.38 -12.86
CA ALA A 38 13.92 2.02 -14.17
C ALA A 38 14.23 3.53 -14.20
N GLY A 39 15.18 3.98 -13.39
CA GLY A 39 15.56 5.40 -13.27
C GLY A 39 14.89 6.13 -12.11
N GLY A 40 14.03 5.47 -11.34
CA GLY A 40 13.42 6.01 -10.12
C GLY A 40 12.23 6.94 -10.37
N THR A 41 11.58 7.35 -9.28
CA THR A 41 10.43 8.26 -9.26
C THR A 41 10.75 9.50 -8.44
N THR A 42 10.77 10.65 -9.09
CA THR A 42 11.02 11.98 -8.49
C THR A 42 9.84 12.94 -8.67
N GLY A 43 8.80 12.56 -9.43
CA GLY A 43 7.63 13.38 -9.71
C GLY A 43 8.00 14.70 -10.39
N GLY A 44 7.45 15.80 -9.89
CA GLY A 44 7.78 17.16 -10.31
C GLY A 44 9.17 17.65 -9.91
N GLY A 45 9.96 16.83 -9.19
CA GLY A 45 11.31 17.16 -8.77
C GLY A 45 11.37 18.42 -7.93
N ASN A 46 12.24 19.36 -8.33
CA ASN A 46 12.48 20.62 -7.63
C ASN A 46 11.69 21.80 -8.23
N ALA A 47 10.67 21.54 -9.04
CA ALA A 47 9.82 22.61 -9.58
C ALA A 47 9.18 23.41 -8.43
N THR A 48 9.12 24.74 -8.58
CA THR A 48 8.47 25.62 -7.60
C THR A 48 7.02 25.15 -7.39
N PRO A 49 6.60 24.86 -6.14
CA PRO A 49 5.25 24.39 -5.89
C PRO A 49 4.19 25.42 -6.26
N ILE A 50 3.11 24.95 -6.89
CA ILE A 50 1.90 25.71 -7.14
C ILE A 50 0.77 25.20 -6.25
N THR A 51 0.09 26.09 -5.54
CA THR A 51 -1.05 25.71 -4.70
C THR A 51 -2.34 25.87 -5.49
N VAL A 52 -3.16 24.82 -5.50
CA VAL A 52 -4.46 24.78 -6.16
C VAL A 52 -5.57 24.52 -5.14
N THR A 53 -6.68 25.24 -5.27
CA THR A 53 -7.85 25.17 -4.38
C THR A 53 -9.16 24.90 -5.13
N THR A 54 -9.10 24.81 -6.47
CA THR A 54 -10.27 24.61 -7.33
C THR A 54 -10.04 23.47 -8.30
N ALA A 55 -11.13 22.84 -8.76
CA ALA A 55 -11.06 21.74 -9.72
C ALA A 55 -10.43 22.15 -11.04
N SER A 56 -10.72 23.36 -11.54
CA SER A 56 -10.12 23.88 -12.78
C SER A 56 -8.61 24.02 -12.63
N ALA A 57 -8.14 24.75 -11.61
CA ALA A 57 -6.72 24.98 -11.40
C ALA A 57 -5.94 23.67 -11.20
N PHE A 58 -6.51 22.72 -10.45
CA PHE A 58 -5.94 21.38 -10.32
C PHE A 58 -5.85 20.67 -11.67
N THR A 59 -6.95 20.66 -12.43
CA THR A 59 -7.04 19.98 -13.72
C THR A 59 -6.03 20.54 -14.73
N ASP A 60 -5.92 21.86 -14.80
CA ASP A 60 -5.02 22.56 -15.71
C ASP A 60 -3.55 22.22 -15.38
N ALA A 61 -3.19 22.31 -14.09
CA ALA A 61 -1.85 21.96 -13.62
C ALA A 61 -1.51 20.47 -13.83
N ALA A 62 -2.46 19.57 -13.54
CA ALA A 62 -2.26 18.12 -13.63
C ALA A 62 -2.03 17.62 -15.06
N LYS A 63 -2.66 18.27 -16.05
CA LYS A 63 -2.58 17.90 -17.47
C LYS A 63 -1.47 18.62 -18.22
N ALA A 64 -0.91 19.69 -17.66
CA ALA A 64 0.15 20.47 -18.28
C ALA A 64 1.38 19.61 -18.59
N SER A 65 2.07 19.93 -19.68
CA SER A 65 3.38 19.37 -19.99
C SER A 65 4.45 19.89 -19.03
N GLY A 66 5.55 19.14 -18.91
CA GLY A 66 6.69 19.51 -18.06
C GLY A 66 6.49 19.17 -16.58
N ALA A 67 7.56 19.28 -15.81
CA ALA A 67 7.56 18.92 -14.41
C ALA A 67 6.77 19.94 -13.55
N ALA A 68 5.95 19.46 -12.61
CA ALA A 68 5.24 20.34 -11.68
C ALA A 68 5.04 19.70 -10.29
N VAL A 69 5.18 20.52 -9.25
CA VAL A 69 4.78 20.20 -7.87
C VAL A 69 3.45 20.92 -7.58
N ILE A 70 2.38 20.15 -7.44
CA ILE A 70 1.00 20.62 -7.31
C ILE A 70 0.55 20.37 -5.87
N ARG A 71 0.41 21.45 -5.11
CA ARG A 71 -0.09 21.45 -3.73
C ARG A 71 -1.60 21.61 -3.73
N VAL A 72 -2.32 20.55 -3.37
CA VAL A 72 -3.76 20.63 -3.16
C VAL A 72 -4.02 21.21 -1.79
N SER A 73 -4.85 22.24 -1.70
CA SER A 73 -5.26 22.83 -0.42
C SER A 73 -6.77 22.87 -0.30
N GLY A 74 -7.30 22.29 0.77
CA GLY A 74 -8.74 22.16 1.00
C GLY A 74 -9.36 21.01 0.23
N THR A 75 -10.66 21.10 -0.05
CA THR A 75 -11.42 20.06 -0.75
C THR A 75 -11.64 20.45 -2.20
N ILE A 76 -11.20 19.61 -3.13
CA ILE A 76 -11.44 19.76 -4.56
C ILE A 76 -12.37 18.64 -5.02
N SER A 77 -13.56 19.03 -5.49
CA SER A 77 -14.53 18.11 -6.11
C SER A 77 -14.26 18.03 -7.62
N LEU A 78 -13.83 16.87 -8.10
CA LEU A 78 -13.54 16.63 -9.51
C LEU A 78 -14.82 16.18 -10.24
N PRO A 79 -15.19 16.82 -11.37
CA PRO A 79 -16.40 16.45 -12.12
C PRO A 79 -16.21 15.18 -12.97
N SER A 80 -14.95 14.80 -13.24
CA SER A 80 -14.58 13.63 -14.03
C SER A 80 -13.20 13.13 -13.60
N MET A 81 -12.85 11.90 -14.00
CA MET A 81 -11.51 11.36 -13.78
C MET A 81 -10.46 12.28 -14.41
N THR A 82 -9.59 12.85 -13.56
CA THR A 82 -8.64 13.87 -14.01
C THR A 82 -7.37 13.22 -14.54
N LYS A 83 -7.06 13.43 -15.83
CA LYS A 83 -5.81 12.97 -16.44
C LYS A 83 -4.62 13.60 -15.73
N ILE A 84 -3.65 12.77 -15.35
CA ILE A 84 -2.35 13.19 -14.81
C ILE A 84 -1.28 12.94 -15.87
N ALA A 85 -0.55 13.98 -16.25
CA ALA A 85 0.58 13.88 -17.16
C ALA A 85 1.85 13.37 -16.44
N SER A 86 2.91 13.11 -17.20
CA SER A 86 4.22 12.76 -16.64
C SER A 86 4.80 13.88 -15.78
N ASP A 87 5.77 13.51 -14.93
CA ASP A 87 6.60 14.42 -14.13
C ASP A 87 5.78 15.29 -13.16
N LYS A 88 4.84 14.66 -12.45
CA LYS A 88 3.97 15.35 -11.49
C LYS A 88 4.23 14.88 -10.08
N THR A 89 4.35 15.81 -9.15
CA THR A 89 4.11 15.55 -7.73
C THR A 89 2.79 16.21 -7.38
N ILE A 90 1.83 15.44 -6.92
CA ILE A 90 0.56 15.92 -6.40
C ILE A 90 0.57 15.65 -4.90
N GLU A 91 0.59 16.69 -4.10
CA GLU A 91 0.70 16.58 -2.65
C GLU A 91 -0.38 17.39 -1.93
N GLY A 92 -1.01 16.81 -0.91
CA GLY A 92 -1.92 17.54 -0.04
C GLY A 92 -1.18 18.48 0.92
N VAL A 93 -1.75 19.66 1.16
CA VAL A 93 -1.31 20.59 2.21
C VAL A 93 -1.97 20.21 3.53
N GLY A 94 -1.16 20.00 4.58
CA GLY A 94 -1.65 19.57 5.88
C GLY A 94 -2.38 18.22 5.84
N SER A 95 -3.22 17.94 6.83
CA SER A 95 -3.96 16.67 6.94
C SER A 95 -5.35 16.69 6.30
N GLY A 96 -5.87 17.87 5.96
CA GLY A 96 -7.26 18.07 5.50
C GLY A 96 -7.46 18.09 3.99
N SER A 97 -6.38 18.08 3.20
CA SER A 97 -6.48 18.19 1.74
C SER A 97 -7.16 16.98 1.13
N THR A 98 -8.21 17.22 0.35
CA THR A 98 -9.17 16.21 -0.06
C THR A 98 -9.48 16.31 -1.56
N ILE A 99 -9.49 15.17 -2.25
CA ILE A 99 -10.07 14.97 -3.58
C ILE A 99 -11.37 14.19 -3.42
N THR A 100 -12.45 14.68 -4.03
CA THR A 100 -13.79 14.04 -3.98
C THR A 100 -14.51 14.08 -5.31
N GLY A 101 -15.62 13.36 -5.43
CA GLY A 101 -16.48 13.34 -6.63
C GLY A 101 -15.97 12.35 -7.66
N GLN A 102 -14.75 12.57 -8.16
CA GLN A 102 -14.03 11.65 -9.05
C GLN A 102 -12.55 11.58 -8.67
N GLY A 103 -11.83 10.63 -9.27
CA GLY A 103 -10.43 10.37 -8.97
C GLY A 103 -9.44 10.83 -10.03
N LEU A 104 -8.23 10.26 -9.96
CA LEU A 104 -7.10 10.57 -10.83
C LEU A 104 -6.90 9.45 -11.86
N ASN A 105 -6.62 9.82 -13.10
CA ASN A 105 -6.30 8.89 -14.17
C ASN A 105 -4.85 9.14 -14.65
N ILE A 106 -3.92 8.40 -14.09
CA ILE A 106 -2.51 8.38 -14.49
C ILE A 106 -2.42 7.45 -15.71
N SER A 107 -2.52 8.03 -16.90
CA SER A 107 -2.63 7.28 -18.16
C SER A 107 -1.57 7.72 -19.15
N ASN A 108 -0.80 6.77 -19.68
CA ASN A 108 0.31 7.03 -20.59
C ASN A 108 1.31 8.04 -20.00
N ALA A 109 1.60 7.89 -18.70
CA ALA A 109 2.42 8.81 -17.94
C ALA A 109 3.60 8.08 -17.30
N SER A 110 4.64 8.84 -16.97
CA SER A 110 5.75 8.33 -16.18
C SER A 110 6.20 9.34 -15.14
N ASN A 111 6.83 8.87 -14.07
CA ASN A 111 7.39 9.73 -13.02
C ASN A 111 6.31 10.55 -12.31
N VAL A 112 5.41 9.87 -11.59
CA VAL A 112 4.30 10.52 -10.88
C VAL A 112 4.32 10.16 -9.40
N ILE A 113 4.20 11.16 -8.55
CA ILE A 113 4.03 11.03 -7.11
C ILE A 113 2.63 11.56 -6.75
N VAL A 114 1.85 10.77 -6.01
CA VAL A 114 0.59 11.21 -5.39
C VAL A 114 0.68 10.95 -3.91
N ARG A 115 0.66 12.02 -3.10
CA ARG A 115 0.88 11.88 -1.66
C ARG A 115 0.05 12.78 -0.77
N ASN A 116 -0.12 12.35 0.48
CA ASN A 116 -0.70 13.16 1.55
C ASN A 116 -2.13 13.68 1.25
N LEU A 117 -2.93 12.92 0.52
CA LEU A 117 -4.31 13.30 0.17
C LEU A 117 -5.35 12.38 0.81
N ASN A 118 -6.50 12.96 1.14
CA ASN A 118 -7.71 12.20 1.39
C ASN A 118 -8.48 12.04 0.07
N PHE A 119 -8.75 10.81 -0.34
CA PHE A 119 -9.70 10.49 -1.42
C PHE A 119 -11.02 10.03 -0.80
N ARG A 120 -12.13 10.68 -1.19
CA ARG A 120 -13.46 10.37 -0.69
C ARG A 120 -14.50 10.36 -1.80
N ASN A 121 -15.55 9.55 -1.68
CA ASN A 121 -16.76 9.66 -2.50
C ASN A 121 -16.48 9.79 -4.00
N TRP A 122 -15.56 8.98 -4.53
CA TRP A 122 -15.27 8.95 -5.96
C TRP A 122 -16.29 8.06 -6.67
N GLY A 123 -16.72 8.46 -7.86
CA GLY A 123 -17.74 7.77 -8.66
C GLY A 123 -17.20 6.65 -9.56
N ASP A 124 -15.89 6.58 -9.79
CA ASP A 124 -15.22 5.52 -10.57
C ASP A 124 -14.12 4.85 -9.71
N ASP A 125 -12.84 5.05 -10.03
CA ASP A 125 -11.69 4.74 -9.18
C ASP A 125 -11.17 6.00 -8.47
N ALA A 126 -10.57 5.90 -7.27
CA ALA A 126 -9.89 7.04 -6.65
C ALA A 126 -8.57 7.36 -7.36
N ILE A 127 -7.78 6.35 -7.66
CA ILE A 127 -6.59 6.44 -8.51
C ILE A 127 -6.57 5.26 -9.48
N ASN A 128 -6.54 5.56 -10.77
CA ASN A 128 -6.32 4.59 -11.83
C ASN A 128 -4.95 4.84 -12.48
N VAL A 129 -4.12 3.80 -12.55
CA VAL A 129 -2.82 3.78 -13.23
C VAL A 129 -2.90 2.82 -14.42
N GLN A 130 -2.71 3.34 -15.63
CA GLN A 130 -2.75 2.54 -16.86
C GLN A 130 -1.70 2.99 -17.86
N TYR A 131 -1.08 2.05 -18.59
CA TYR A 131 0.00 2.34 -19.55
C TYR A 131 1.10 3.24 -18.97
N SER A 132 1.35 3.16 -17.66
CA SER A 132 2.15 4.16 -16.94
C SER A 132 3.25 3.52 -16.12
N THR A 133 4.32 4.26 -15.87
CA THR A 133 5.48 3.70 -15.17
C THR A 133 6.21 4.65 -14.24
N ARG A 134 6.85 4.12 -13.18
CA ARG A 134 7.54 4.92 -12.16
C ARG A 134 6.55 5.81 -11.41
N VAL A 135 5.62 5.17 -10.71
CA VAL A 135 4.55 5.83 -9.95
C VAL A 135 4.69 5.51 -8.46
N TRP A 136 4.60 6.54 -7.61
CA TRP A 136 4.62 6.39 -6.16
C TRP A 136 3.36 6.98 -5.53
N ILE A 137 2.62 6.15 -4.80
CA ILE A 137 1.36 6.51 -4.15
C ILE A 137 1.56 6.35 -2.65
N ASP A 138 1.65 7.46 -1.93
CA ASP A 138 2.23 7.50 -0.58
C ASP A 138 1.40 8.32 0.43
N HIS A 139 1.21 7.83 1.65
CA HIS A 139 0.53 8.59 2.72
C HIS A 139 -0.85 9.16 2.33
N ASN A 140 -1.62 8.44 1.52
CA ASN A 140 -2.99 8.84 1.19
C ASN A 140 -4.00 8.09 2.06
N THR A 141 -5.17 8.68 2.27
CA THR A 141 -6.31 8.03 2.94
C THR A 141 -7.45 7.85 1.94
N PHE A 142 -7.97 6.64 1.78
CA PHE A 142 -9.05 6.29 0.87
C PHE A 142 -10.28 5.82 1.65
N SER A 143 -11.46 6.38 1.34
CA SER A 143 -12.71 5.98 1.99
C SER A 143 -13.96 6.26 1.17
N ASN A 144 -15.01 5.43 1.36
CA ASN A 144 -16.36 5.66 0.84
C ASN A 144 -16.42 5.85 -0.69
N GLY A 145 -15.70 5.00 -1.44
CA GLY A 145 -15.71 5.03 -2.91
C GLY A 145 -16.77 4.16 -3.55
N TYR A 146 -16.94 4.32 -4.86
CA TYR A 146 -17.82 3.46 -5.65
C TYR A 146 -17.12 2.19 -6.19
N ASP A 147 -16.09 2.31 -7.04
CA ASP A 147 -15.36 1.16 -7.60
C ASP A 147 -14.02 0.89 -6.91
N GLY A 148 -12.88 0.93 -7.61
CA GLY A 148 -11.55 0.68 -7.06
C GLY A 148 -11.06 1.84 -6.20
N ALA A 149 -10.33 1.58 -5.12
CA ALA A 149 -9.58 2.67 -4.48
C ALA A 149 -8.32 3.00 -5.28
N LEU A 150 -7.54 1.97 -5.64
CA LEU A 150 -6.30 2.13 -6.38
C LEU A 150 -6.10 0.95 -7.34
N ASP A 151 -6.28 1.23 -8.62
CA ASP A 151 -6.13 0.24 -9.69
C ASP A 151 -4.84 0.47 -10.49
N VAL A 152 -4.11 -0.61 -10.77
CA VAL A 152 -2.93 -0.61 -11.65
C VAL A 152 -3.13 -1.67 -12.73
N LYS A 153 -3.24 -1.24 -13.98
CA LYS A 153 -3.63 -2.12 -15.09
C LYS A 153 -2.91 -1.78 -16.39
N ARG A 154 -3.11 -2.60 -17.42
CA ARG A 154 -2.74 -2.33 -18.81
C ARG A 154 -1.27 -1.96 -18.98
N ALA A 155 -0.40 -2.95 -18.84
CA ALA A 155 1.05 -2.84 -19.01
C ALA A 155 1.74 -1.77 -18.12
N SER A 156 1.05 -1.25 -17.10
CA SER A 156 1.69 -0.37 -16.12
C SER A 156 2.80 -1.10 -15.36
N ASP A 157 3.79 -0.38 -14.87
CA ASP A 157 4.97 -1.04 -14.33
C ASP A 157 5.79 -0.14 -13.40
N TYR A 158 6.59 -0.72 -12.51
CA TYR A 158 7.44 0.03 -11.58
C TYR A 158 6.64 0.98 -10.69
N VAL A 159 5.74 0.42 -9.87
CA VAL A 159 4.86 1.18 -8.96
C VAL A 159 5.16 0.83 -7.51
N THR A 160 5.15 1.82 -6.63
CA THR A 160 5.14 1.61 -5.16
C THR A 160 3.89 2.24 -4.57
N VAL A 161 3.19 1.49 -3.73
CA VAL A 161 2.05 1.92 -2.91
C VAL A 161 2.44 1.77 -1.46
N SER A 162 2.67 2.89 -0.76
CA SER A 162 3.22 2.87 0.59
C SER A 162 2.50 3.76 1.58
N TRP A 163 2.45 3.36 2.84
CA TRP A 163 1.96 4.22 3.94
C TRP A 163 0.54 4.76 3.74
N ASN A 164 -0.29 4.12 2.91
CA ASN A 164 -1.65 4.57 2.69
C ASN A 164 -2.60 3.94 3.71
N LYS A 165 -3.69 4.63 4.04
CA LYS A 165 -4.82 4.08 4.81
C LYS A 165 -6.01 3.86 3.89
N PHE A 166 -6.61 2.68 3.96
CA PHE A 166 -7.87 2.34 3.30
C PHE A 166 -8.88 1.96 4.37
N THR A 167 -10.08 2.55 4.33
CA THR A 167 -11.15 2.29 5.30
C THR A 167 -12.50 2.40 4.61
N SER A 168 -13.53 1.73 5.14
CA SER A 168 -14.92 1.89 4.69
C SER A 168 -15.06 1.72 3.17
N HIS A 169 -14.44 0.67 2.64
CA HIS A 169 -14.38 0.43 1.20
C HIS A 169 -14.42 -1.06 0.86
N ASN A 170 -15.04 -1.39 -0.28
CA ASN A 170 -15.21 -2.77 -0.72
C ASN A 170 -14.03 -3.22 -1.60
N LYS A 171 -13.90 -2.63 -2.80
CA LYS A 171 -12.95 -3.04 -3.83
C LYS A 171 -11.67 -2.21 -3.72
N THR A 172 -10.71 -2.66 -2.92
CA THR A 172 -9.55 -1.83 -2.55
C THR A 172 -8.56 -1.65 -3.71
N MET A 173 -7.82 -2.70 -4.12
CA MET A 173 -6.76 -2.57 -5.12
C MET A 173 -6.74 -3.72 -6.13
N LEU A 174 -6.98 -3.40 -7.40
CA LEU A 174 -6.83 -4.35 -8.50
C LEU A 174 -5.48 -4.15 -9.22
N LEU A 175 -4.74 -5.23 -9.39
CA LEU A 175 -3.51 -5.26 -10.18
C LEU A 175 -3.71 -6.21 -11.37
N GLY A 176 -3.89 -5.65 -12.57
CA GLY A 176 -4.28 -6.40 -13.76
C GLY A 176 -5.79 -6.67 -13.82
N HIS A 177 -6.45 -6.08 -14.82
CA HIS A 177 -7.91 -5.94 -14.83
C HIS A 177 -8.68 -7.15 -15.38
N SER A 178 -8.08 -7.94 -16.25
CA SER A 178 -8.75 -9.00 -17.01
C SER A 178 -7.86 -10.23 -17.12
N ASP A 179 -8.46 -11.42 -17.09
CA ASP A 179 -7.78 -12.72 -17.30
C ASP A 179 -7.27 -12.85 -18.76
N ASP A 180 -7.84 -12.09 -19.69
CA ASP A 180 -7.52 -12.16 -21.12
C ASP A 180 -6.48 -11.12 -21.57
N ASN A 181 -6.01 -10.25 -20.66
CA ASN A 181 -5.08 -9.16 -21.01
C ASN A 181 -3.59 -9.55 -20.94
N GLY A 182 -3.29 -10.85 -20.96
CA GLY A 182 -1.93 -11.34 -20.78
C GLY A 182 -0.97 -10.98 -21.90
N SER A 183 -1.43 -10.54 -23.07
CA SER A 183 -0.57 -10.02 -24.15
C SER A 183 0.10 -8.70 -23.78
N GLU A 184 -0.56 -7.88 -22.97
CA GLU A 184 -0.04 -6.59 -22.49
C GLU A 184 0.65 -6.73 -21.12
N ASP A 185 0.08 -7.53 -20.23
CA ASP A 185 0.43 -7.51 -18.80
C ASP A 185 1.60 -8.47 -18.42
N ARG A 186 1.90 -9.50 -19.22
CA ARG A 186 3.00 -10.43 -18.92
C ARG A 186 4.35 -9.71 -18.95
N GLY A 187 5.14 -9.90 -17.89
CA GLY A 187 6.44 -9.23 -17.72
C GLY A 187 6.35 -7.76 -17.30
N LYS A 188 5.15 -7.26 -16.99
CA LYS A 188 4.85 -5.92 -16.46
C LYS A 188 4.23 -6.03 -15.06
N LEU A 189 3.51 -5.01 -14.63
CA LEU A 189 2.75 -4.97 -13.38
C LEU A 189 3.61 -5.28 -12.15
N ARG A 190 4.88 -4.82 -12.14
CA ARG A 190 5.75 -4.95 -10.98
C ARG A 190 5.42 -3.85 -9.98
N VAL A 191 4.79 -4.26 -8.89
CA VAL A 191 4.28 -3.34 -7.86
C VAL A 191 4.74 -3.78 -6.47
N THR A 192 5.10 -2.80 -5.66
CA THR A 192 5.39 -2.97 -4.23
C THR A 192 4.27 -2.36 -3.41
N TYR A 193 3.74 -3.11 -2.45
CA TYR A 193 2.78 -2.62 -1.46
C TYR A 193 3.41 -2.75 -0.08
N HIS A 194 3.66 -1.64 0.61
CA HIS A 194 4.21 -1.71 1.96
C HIS A 194 3.68 -0.70 2.95
N HIS A 195 3.61 -1.08 4.23
CA HIS A 195 3.20 -0.20 5.30
C HIS A 195 1.81 0.44 5.11
N ASN A 196 0.95 -0.18 4.28
CA ASN A 196 -0.41 0.26 4.13
C ASN A 196 -1.28 -0.30 5.26
N TRP A 197 -2.27 0.48 5.68
CA TRP A 197 -3.29 0.09 6.65
C TRP A 197 -4.61 -0.20 5.94
N PHE A 198 -5.07 -1.45 6.01
CA PHE A 198 -6.40 -1.87 5.60
C PHE A 198 -7.28 -2.01 6.83
N ASP A 199 -8.18 -1.04 7.04
CA ASP A 199 -8.98 -0.86 8.25
C ASP A 199 -10.45 -1.22 7.97
N GLY A 200 -10.82 -2.47 8.20
CA GLY A 200 -12.19 -2.97 8.01
C GLY A 200 -12.66 -3.00 6.55
N THR A 201 -11.75 -3.03 5.58
CA THR A 201 -12.07 -3.09 4.15
C THR A 201 -12.45 -4.52 3.71
N GLN A 202 -13.16 -4.66 2.59
CA GLN A 202 -13.74 -5.95 2.22
C GLN A 202 -12.77 -6.87 1.48
N GLN A 203 -12.21 -6.44 0.34
CA GLN A 203 -11.45 -7.30 -0.56
C GLN A 203 -10.39 -6.58 -1.41
N ARG A 204 -9.55 -7.38 -2.09
CA ARG A 204 -8.53 -6.95 -3.07
C ARG A 204 -7.37 -6.17 -2.44
N HIS A 205 -6.51 -6.85 -1.68
CA HIS A 205 -5.45 -6.18 -0.93
C HIS A 205 -3.98 -6.63 -1.22
N PRO A 206 -3.52 -6.72 -2.48
CA PRO A 206 -4.24 -6.55 -3.76
C PRO A 206 -4.83 -7.87 -4.31
N ARG A 207 -5.71 -7.77 -5.32
CA ARG A 207 -5.99 -8.90 -6.24
C ARG A 207 -5.11 -8.76 -7.48
N VAL A 208 -4.28 -9.76 -7.76
CA VAL A 208 -3.21 -9.68 -8.75
C VAL A 208 -3.43 -10.65 -9.91
N ARG A 209 -3.25 -10.16 -11.13
CA ARG A 209 -3.08 -10.92 -12.38
C ARG A 209 -1.77 -10.56 -13.04
N PHE A 210 -1.08 -11.56 -13.61
CA PHE A 210 0.15 -11.48 -14.41
C PHE A 210 1.39 -10.87 -13.75
N GLY A 211 1.25 -9.90 -12.84
CA GLY A 211 2.35 -9.25 -12.13
C GLY A 211 3.23 -10.28 -11.44
N ASN A 212 4.49 -10.34 -11.85
CA ASN A 212 5.43 -11.33 -11.34
C ASN A 212 6.90 -10.84 -11.45
N PRO A 213 7.59 -10.56 -10.32
CA PRO A 213 7.11 -10.66 -8.95
C PRO A 213 6.45 -9.37 -8.44
N VAL A 214 5.38 -9.52 -7.66
CA VAL A 214 4.73 -8.48 -6.85
C VAL A 214 5.14 -8.67 -5.40
N HIS A 215 5.44 -7.58 -4.70
CA HIS A 215 5.93 -7.63 -3.32
C HIS A 215 4.97 -6.93 -2.37
N VAL A 216 4.45 -7.68 -1.39
CA VAL A 216 3.47 -7.21 -0.41
C VAL A 216 4.07 -7.43 0.97
N TYR A 217 4.58 -6.37 1.60
CA TYR A 217 5.28 -6.51 2.88
C TYR A 217 4.95 -5.46 3.93
N ASN A 218 5.02 -5.84 5.21
CA ASN A 218 4.78 -4.96 6.35
C ASN A 218 3.49 -4.13 6.27
N ASN A 219 2.45 -4.65 5.62
CA ASN A 219 1.12 -4.04 5.65
C ASN A 219 0.35 -4.55 6.87
N TYR A 220 -0.58 -3.74 7.36
CA TYR A 220 -1.49 -4.11 8.43
C TYR A 220 -2.91 -4.32 7.89
N TYR A 221 -3.42 -5.53 8.06
CA TYR A 221 -4.76 -5.96 7.67
C TYR A 221 -5.60 -6.14 8.94
N GLY A 222 -6.47 -5.20 9.25
CA GLY A 222 -7.33 -5.25 10.44
C GLY A 222 -8.79 -5.43 10.05
N GLY A 223 -9.39 -6.57 10.41
CA GLY A 223 -10.83 -6.80 10.22
C GLY A 223 -11.27 -6.91 8.76
N VAL A 224 -10.42 -7.46 7.89
CA VAL A 224 -10.78 -7.68 6.47
C VAL A 224 -11.92 -8.70 6.38
N THR A 225 -13.01 -8.32 5.73
CA THR A 225 -14.29 -9.05 5.82
C THR A 225 -14.52 -10.11 4.74
N SER A 226 -13.78 -10.06 3.61
CA SER A 226 -13.83 -11.09 2.57
C SER A 226 -12.47 -11.78 2.41
N TYR A 227 -11.49 -11.13 1.79
CA TYR A 227 -10.13 -11.67 1.61
C TYR A 227 -9.06 -10.57 1.53
N GLY A 228 -7.83 -10.91 1.91
CA GLY A 228 -6.65 -10.06 1.80
C GLY A 228 -6.04 -10.11 0.39
N VAL A 229 -4.89 -10.76 0.25
CA VAL A 229 -4.13 -10.83 -1.01
C VAL A 229 -4.61 -12.01 -1.87
N ALA A 230 -4.93 -11.77 -3.14
CA ALA A 230 -5.24 -12.84 -4.08
C ALA A 230 -4.21 -12.89 -5.21
N SER A 231 -3.53 -14.02 -5.39
CA SER A 231 -2.63 -14.27 -6.52
C SER A 231 -3.32 -15.12 -7.58
N THR A 232 -3.59 -14.52 -8.73
CA THR A 232 -4.33 -15.15 -9.82
C THR A 232 -3.57 -15.06 -11.14
N VAL A 233 -3.93 -15.89 -12.12
CA VAL A 233 -3.49 -15.81 -13.53
C VAL A 233 -2.01 -15.48 -13.69
N GLU A 234 -1.13 -16.48 -13.57
CA GLU A 234 0.32 -16.37 -13.79
C GLU A 234 1.07 -15.38 -12.86
N ALA A 235 0.36 -14.69 -11.96
CA ALA A 235 0.98 -13.79 -10.99
C ALA A 235 1.97 -14.53 -10.09
N GLY A 236 2.94 -13.80 -9.57
CA GLY A 236 3.86 -14.26 -8.54
C GLY A 236 3.90 -13.24 -7.41
N VAL A 237 3.30 -13.56 -6.27
CA VAL A 237 3.16 -12.62 -5.15
C VAL A 237 3.94 -13.09 -3.92
N LEU A 238 4.87 -12.27 -3.44
CA LEU A 238 5.55 -12.47 -2.17
C LEU A 238 4.82 -11.70 -1.07
N VAL A 239 4.23 -12.42 -0.13
CA VAL A 239 3.52 -11.88 1.05
C VAL A 239 4.40 -12.04 2.28
N GLU A 240 5.12 -11.00 2.65
CA GLU A 240 6.21 -11.07 3.64
C GLU A 240 6.04 -10.11 4.82
N GLY A 241 6.17 -10.57 6.06
CA GLY A 241 6.28 -9.65 7.20
C GLY A 241 4.98 -8.89 7.54
N ASN A 242 3.83 -9.24 6.97
CA ASN A 242 2.58 -8.52 7.19
C ASN A 242 1.94 -8.89 8.53
N PHE A 243 1.09 -8.01 9.06
CA PHE A 243 0.26 -8.25 10.24
C PHE A 243 -1.20 -8.44 9.82
N PHE A 244 -1.76 -9.62 10.07
CA PHE A 244 -3.18 -9.93 9.85
C PHE A 244 -3.89 -10.06 11.20
N GLU A 245 -4.90 -9.23 11.42
CA GLU A 245 -5.78 -9.25 12.59
C GLU A 245 -7.23 -9.42 12.16
N ASN A 246 -7.94 -10.37 12.76
CA ASN A 246 -9.35 -10.63 12.47
C ASN A 246 -9.64 -10.77 10.96
N THR A 247 -8.73 -11.43 10.24
CA THR A 247 -8.79 -11.59 8.79
C THR A 247 -8.89 -13.08 8.48
N ARG A 248 -10.11 -13.57 8.24
CA ARG A 248 -10.37 -15.00 8.04
C ARG A 248 -9.60 -15.58 6.86
N ASP A 249 -9.46 -14.80 5.78
CA ASP A 249 -8.73 -15.18 4.57
C ASP A 249 -7.63 -14.13 4.29
N PRO A 250 -6.42 -14.30 4.85
CA PRO A 250 -5.36 -13.30 4.73
C PRO A 250 -4.76 -13.25 3.33
N PHE A 251 -4.62 -14.40 2.68
CA PHE A 251 -4.13 -14.53 1.31
C PHE A 251 -4.45 -15.90 0.73
N HIS A 252 -4.62 -15.98 -0.59
CA HIS A 252 -4.86 -17.23 -1.30
C HIS A 252 -4.43 -17.17 -2.77
N ARG A 253 -4.51 -18.30 -3.47
CA ARG A 253 -4.37 -18.39 -4.93
C ARG A 253 -5.71 -18.60 -5.61
N GLY A 254 -5.89 -17.95 -6.76
CA GLY A 254 -7.16 -17.93 -7.51
C GLY A 254 -8.10 -16.90 -6.92
N GLU A 255 -9.18 -16.52 -7.62
CA GLU A 255 -10.28 -15.72 -7.03
C GLU A 255 -11.43 -15.64 -8.04
N GLY A 256 -12.64 -16.01 -7.65
CA GLY A 256 -13.77 -16.17 -8.58
C GLY A 256 -13.44 -17.17 -9.68
N SER A 257 -13.58 -16.76 -10.95
CA SER A 257 -13.22 -17.58 -12.13
C SER A 257 -11.73 -17.54 -12.47
N SER A 258 -10.94 -16.67 -11.85
CA SER A 258 -9.52 -16.50 -12.18
C SER A 258 -8.70 -17.63 -11.58
N ALA A 259 -7.96 -18.35 -12.42
CA ALA A 259 -7.10 -19.46 -12.01
C ALA A 259 -6.00 -19.01 -11.03
N GLY A 260 -5.47 -19.96 -10.24
CA GLY A 260 -4.42 -19.68 -9.26
C GLY A 260 -3.09 -19.27 -9.88
N GLY A 261 -2.47 -18.22 -9.33
CA GLY A 261 -1.08 -17.84 -9.57
C GLY A 261 -0.12 -18.55 -8.60
N SER A 262 1.12 -18.06 -8.54
CA SER A 262 2.09 -18.39 -7.49
C SER A 262 2.00 -17.40 -6.34
N LEU A 263 2.09 -17.90 -5.12
CA LEU A 263 2.13 -17.09 -3.91
C LEU A 263 3.07 -17.73 -2.90
N VAL A 264 4.02 -16.96 -2.39
CA VAL A 264 4.90 -17.37 -1.28
C VAL A 264 4.62 -16.44 -0.11
N ALA A 265 4.29 -17.00 1.04
CA ALA A 265 4.09 -16.25 2.27
C ALA A 265 5.18 -16.61 3.29
N ARG A 266 5.78 -15.60 3.93
CA ARG A 266 6.80 -15.82 4.96
C ARG A 266 6.80 -14.72 6.02
N ASN A 267 7.19 -15.07 7.24
CA ASN A 267 7.35 -14.12 8.35
C ASN A 267 6.10 -13.28 8.66
N ASN A 268 4.89 -13.69 8.29
CA ASN A 268 3.66 -12.94 8.62
C ASN A 268 3.24 -13.21 10.07
N HIS A 269 2.59 -12.23 10.69
CA HIS A 269 2.02 -12.32 12.03
C HIS A 269 0.50 -12.40 11.95
N PHE A 270 -0.10 -13.33 12.69
CA PHE A 270 -1.54 -13.60 12.63
C PHE A 270 -2.16 -13.52 14.02
N VAL A 271 -3.25 -12.76 14.14
CA VAL A 271 -4.11 -12.69 15.32
C VAL A 271 -5.53 -12.95 14.86
N ASN A 272 -6.18 -13.99 15.39
CA ASN A 272 -7.57 -14.38 15.04
C ASN A 272 -7.82 -14.42 13.52
N SER A 273 -6.87 -14.96 12.76
CA SER A 273 -6.87 -14.93 11.30
C SER A 273 -6.64 -16.33 10.73
N GLY A 274 -6.99 -16.54 9.46
CA GLY A 274 -6.69 -17.80 8.77
C GLY A 274 -5.18 -17.98 8.53
N SER A 275 -4.78 -19.17 8.10
CA SER A 275 -3.39 -19.47 7.73
C SER A 275 -3.02 -19.00 6.31
N GLY A 276 -4.04 -18.77 5.46
CA GLY A 276 -3.90 -18.49 4.03
C GLY A 276 -3.57 -19.74 3.19
N ASP A 277 -3.62 -19.58 1.87
CA ASP A 277 -3.18 -20.55 0.85
C ASP A 277 -1.98 -20.01 0.07
N GLN A 278 -0.96 -20.85 -0.09
CA GLN A 278 0.28 -20.53 -0.79
C GLN A 278 0.74 -21.71 -1.65
N GLY A 279 1.56 -21.44 -2.66
CA GLY A 279 2.08 -22.46 -3.56
C GLY A 279 2.85 -21.88 -4.74
N GLY A 280 3.67 -22.72 -5.36
CA GLY A 280 4.57 -22.32 -6.44
C GLY A 280 5.82 -21.63 -5.94
N SER A 281 6.40 -20.75 -6.76
CA SER A 281 7.63 -20.02 -6.46
C SER A 281 7.52 -18.58 -6.95
N VAL A 282 8.11 -17.64 -6.21
CA VAL A 282 8.12 -16.22 -6.56
C VAL A 282 9.56 -15.72 -6.54
N LYS A 283 9.96 -14.99 -7.58
CA LYS A 283 11.30 -14.38 -7.65
C LYS A 283 11.46 -13.36 -6.52
N SER A 284 12.66 -13.31 -5.93
CA SER A 284 12.97 -12.28 -4.93
C SER A 284 12.95 -10.89 -5.57
N PRO A 285 12.45 -9.85 -4.86
CA PRO A 285 12.56 -8.47 -5.32
C PRO A 285 14.03 -8.05 -5.49
N PRO A 286 14.38 -7.29 -6.54
CA PRO A 286 15.79 -6.97 -6.84
C PRO A 286 16.34 -5.75 -6.07
N TYR A 287 15.49 -5.03 -5.35
CA TYR A 287 15.86 -3.81 -4.61
C TYR A 287 16.14 -4.12 -3.13
N SER A 288 16.94 -3.26 -2.49
CA SER A 288 17.14 -3.31 -1.05
C SER A 288 15.90 -2.82 -0.31
N TYR A 289 15.56 -3.48 0.80
CA TYR A 289 14.49 -3.10 1.71
C TYR A 289 14.82 -3.61 3.11
N GLN A 290 14.12 -3.08 4.12
CA GLN A 290 14.20 -3.54 5.50
C GLN A 290 12.81 -3.99 5.94
N LEU A 291 12.78 -5.08 6.71
CA LEU A 291 11.56 -5.55 7.34
C LEU A 291 11.57 -5.15 8.82
N ASP A 292 10.57 -4.39 9.24
CA ASP A 292 10.10 -4.41 10.62
C ASP A 292 9.71 -5.83 11.04
N SER A 293 9.76 -6.08 12.35
CA SER A 293 9.20 -7.31 12.89
C SER A 293 7.70 -7.34 12.61
N ALA A 294 7.21 -8.44 12.04
CA ALA A 294 5.79 -8.57 11.69
C ALA A 294 4.85 -8.37 12.88
N SER A 295 5.29 -8.67 14.10
CA SER A 295 4.52 -8.42 15.33
C SER A 295 4.39 -6.94 15.70
N THR A 296 5.30 -6.07 15.25
CA THR A 296 5.27 -4.62 15.52
C THR A 296 4.59 -3.83 14.41
N VAL A 297 4.37 -4.44 13.23
CA VAL A 297 3.80 -3.79 12.04
C VAL A 297 2.50 -3.05 12.33
N LYS A 298 1.58 -3.62 13.12
CA LYS A 298 0.36 -2.90 13.54
C LYS A 298 0.65 -1.54 14.17
N SER A 299 1.57 -1.49 15.14
CA SER A 299 1.94 -0.24 15.82
C SER A 299 2.64 0.75 14.88
N VAL A 300 3.57 0.26 14.04
CA VAL A 300 4.32 1.07 13.09
C VAL A 300 3.39 1.69 12.04
N VAL A 301 2.55 0.87 11.43
CA VAL A 301 1.62 1.27 10.37
C VAL A 301 0.53 2.20 10.89
N THR A 302 -0.07 1.91 12.05
CA THR A 302 -1.12 2.80 12.60
C THR A 302 -0.58 4.17 13.05
N ALA A 303 0.71 4.28 13.35
CA ALA A 303 1.37 5.55 13.66
C ALA A 303 1.69 6.38 12.40
N GLY A 304 2.05 5.73 11.29
CA GLY A 304 2.55 6.42 10.09
C GLY A 304 1.60 6.45 8.89
N ALA A 305 0.63 5.55 8.76
CA ALA A 305 -0.16 5.46 7.53
C ALA A 305 -1.28 6.52 7.42
N GLY A 306 -1.48 7.01 6.21
CA GLY A 306 -2.56 7.91 5.81
C GLY A 306 -2.16 9.38 5.69
N ALA A 307 -3.10 10.18 5.20
CA ALA A 307 -2.92 11.63 5.06
C ALA A 307 -2.67 12.31 6.43
N GLY A 308 -1.80 13.30 6.44
CA GLY A 308 -1.35 14.04 7.61
C GLY A 308 -0.23 13.37 8.41
N ARG A 309 0.40 12.31 7.87
CA ARG A 309 1.43 11.53 8.56
C ARG A 309 2.78 11.47 7.84
N GLY A 310 2.84 11.88 6.57
CA GLY A 310 4.05 11.89 5.75
C GLY A 310 4.69 13.25 5.58
#